data_AF-A0A831KPA7-F1
#
_entry.id   AF-A0A831KPA7-F1
#
_cell.length_a   1.000
_cell.length_b   1.000
_cell.length_c   1.000
_cell.angle_alpha   90.00
_cell.angle_beta   90.00
_cell.angle_gamma   90.00
#
_symmetry.space_group_name_H-M   'P 1'
#
loop_
_entity.id
_entity.type
_entity.pdbx_description
1 polymer ?
#
loop_
_entity_poly.entity_id
_entity_poly.type
_entity_poly.pdbx_seq_one_letter_code
_entity_poly.pdbx_strand_id
1 'polypeptide(L)'
;GLGYYPLLAPGERFPIADPDLAPRLTPRPADDARFFQGLLEGIARIEARGYRLLAELGAPYPVSVRTVGGGARNAPWRRIRERLLGVPVPASEHEDAAYGAALLARRGGGGRP
;
A
#
# COMPACT_ATOMS: atom_id res chain seq x y z
N GLY A 1 -3.18 -12.43 -12.54
CA GLY A 1 -2.85 -11.00 -12.74
C GLY A 1 -1.62 -10.87 -13.62
N LEU A 2 -1.29 -9.65 -14.07
CA LEU A 2 -0.21 -9.39 -15.04
C LEU A 2 1.21 -9.45 -14.45
N GLY A 3 1.34 -9.71 -13.14
CA GLY A 3 2.63 -9.92 -12.49
C GLY A 3 3.53 -8.69 -12.43
N TYR A 4 3.02 -7.48 -12.64
CA TYR A 4 3.87 -6.30 -12.69
C TYR A 4 4.62 -6.00 -11.38
N TYR A 5 5.79 -5.38 -11.53
CA TYR A 5 6.59 -4.73 -10.50
C TYR A 5 6.81 -3.28 -10.96
N PRO A 6 5.84 -2.37 -10.69
CA PRO A 6 5.72 -1.09 -11.38
C PRO A 6 6.67 -0.01 -10.82
N LEU A 7 7.97 -0.24 -10.97
CA LEU A 7 8.99 0.76 -10.68
C LEU A 7 9.10 1.78 -11.82
N LEU A 8 9.53 3.00 -11.48
CA LEU A 8 9.82 4.05 -12.46
C LEU A 8 11.25 3.96 -13.02
N ALA A 9 12.17 3.45 -12.22
CA ALA A 9 13.57 3.20 -12.55
C ALA A 9 14.05 1.94 -11.82
N PRO A 10 15.16 1.30 -12.25
CA PRO A 10 15.72 0.17 -11.52
C PRO A 10 16.02 0.49 -10.06
N GLY A 11 15.85 -0.52 -9.20
CA GLY A 11 16.20 -0.47 -7.80
C GLY A 11 15.00 -0.47 -6.86
N GLU A 12 15.10 -1.29 -5.82
CA GLU A 12 14.16 -1.42 -4.73
C GLU A 12 14.91 -1.54 -3.40
N ARG A 13 14.39 -0.89 -2.36
CA ARG A 13 14.95 -1.02 -1.01
C ARG A 13 14.10 -1.95 -0.15
N PHE A 14 12.80 -1.92 -0.34
CA PHE A 14 11.85 -2.69 0.44
C PHE A 14 10.59 -2.97 -0.40
N PRO A 15 10.09 -4.21 -0.44
CA PRO A 15 10.43 -5.34 0.41
C PRO A 15 11.51 -6.26 -0.16
N ILE A 16 12.12 -5.91 -1.30
CA ILE A 16 13.25 -6.61 -1.89
C ILE A 16 14.42 -5.63 -1.85
N ALA A 17 15.50 -5.96 -1.14
CA ALA A 17 16.69 -5.12 -1.10
C ALA A 17 17.58 -5.45 -2.31
N ASP A 18 17.28 -4.84 -3.45
CA ASP A 18 17.97 -5.08 -4.72
C ASP A 18 18.09 -3.75 -5.48
N PRO A 19 19.30 -3.13 -5.53
CA PRO A 19 19.52 -1.86 -6.19
C PRO A 19 19.38 -1.93 -7.72
N ASP A 20 19.40 -3.13 -8.30
CA ASP A 20 19.34 -3.35 -9.74
C ASP A 20 17.98 -3.93 -10.19
N LEU A 21 17.00 -4.06 -9.28
CA LEU A 21 15.71 -4.66 -9.58
C LEU A 21 15.01 -3.91 -10.72
N ALA A 22 14.87 -4.58 -11.87
CA ALA A 22 14.28 -3.98 -13.05
C ALA A 22 12.76 -3.75 -12.91
N PRO A 23 12.22 -2.65 -13.45
CA PRO A 23 10.79 -2.48 -13.62
C PRO A 23 10.18 -3.61 -14.46
N ARG A 24 9.03 -4.15 -14.04
CA ARG A 24 8.30 -5.17 -14.81
C ARG A 24 6.90 -4.68 -15.14
N LEU A 25 6.71 -4.23 -16.39
CA LEU A 25 5.44 -3.70 -16.90
C LEU A 25 4.93 -4.43 -18.16
N THR A 26 5.58 -5.54 -18.51
CA THR A 26 5.27 -6.33 -19.71
C THR A 26 4.67 -7.70 -19.35
N PRO A 27 3.77 -8.24 -20.19
CA PRO A 27 3.23 -7.64 -21.42
C PRO A 27 2.21 -6.53 -21.10
N ARG A 28 2.18 -5.43 -21.88
CA ARG A 28 1.13 -4.40 -21.78
C ARG A 28 -0.08 -4.83 -22.63
N PRO A 29 -1.26 -5.11 -22.04
CA PRO A 29 -2.44 -5.41 -22.83
C PRO A 29 -2.91 -4.16 -23.60
N ALA A 30 -3.63 -4.37 -24.71
CA ALA A 30 -4.23 -3.27 -25.48
C ALA A 30 -5.34 -2.54 -24.71
N ASP A 31 -6.00 -3.24 -23.78
CA ASP A 31 -7.00 -2.66 -22.90
C ASP A 31 -6.31 -1.91 -21.74
N ASP A 32 -6.43 -0.58 -21.75
CA ASP A 32 -5.86 0.29 -20.72
C ASP A 32 -6.49 0.05 -19.34
N ALA A 33 -7.76 -0.36 -19.24
CA ALA A 33 -8.37 -0.68 -17.95
C ALA A 33 -7.71 -1.93 -17.35
N ARG A 34 -7.43 -2.94 -18.19
CA ARG A 34 -6.71 -4.14 -17.78
C ARG A 34 -5.24 -3.86 -17.44
N PHE A 35 -4.59 -2.95 -18.17
CA PHE A 35 -3.24 -2.49 -17.84
C PHE A 35 -3.22 -1.80 -16.48
N PHE A 36 -4.14 -0.85 -16.25
CA PHE A 36 -4.27 -0.12 -14.99
C PHE A 36 -4.56 -1.07 -13.82
N GLN A 37 -5.49 -2.01 -13.98
CA GLN A 37 -5.72 -3.06 -12.98
C GLN A 37 -4.45 -3.84 -12.67
N GLY A 38 -3.65 -4.19 -13.69
CA GLY A 38 -2.36 -4.86 -13.51
C GLY A 38 -1.38 -4.09 -12.64
N LEU A 39 -1.30 -2.76 -12.82
CA LEU A 39 -0.47 -1.89 -12.00
C LEU A 39 -0.93 -1.90 -10.55
N LEU A 40 -2.24 -1.71 -10.32
CA LEU A 40 -2.84 -1.71 -8.98
C LEU A 40 -2.63 -3.05 -8.25
N GLU A 41 -2.77 -4.17 -8.97
CA GLU A 41 -2.45 -5.50 -8.44
C GLU A 41 -0.96 -5.67 -8.14
N GLY A 42 -0.06 -5.12 -8.97
CA GLY A 42 1.37 -5.13 -8.74
C GLY A 42 1.74 -4.42 -7.43
N ILE A 43 1.26 -3.19 -7.25
CA ILE A 43 1.49 -2.41 -6.03
C ILE A 43 0.91 -3.13 -4.80
N ALA A 44 -0.30 -3.68 -4.90
CA ALA A 44 -0.92 -4.42 -3.79
C ALA A 44 -0.17 -5.72 -3.42
N ARG A 45 0.50 -6.38 -4.38
CA ARG A 45 1.39 -7.52 -4.08
C ARG A 45 2.66 -7.06 -3.35
N ILE A 46 3.24 -5.94 -3.74
CA ILE A 46 4.40 -5.34 -3.07
C ILE A 46 4.04 -5.01 -1.62
N GLU A 47 2.90 -4.36 -1.38
CA GLU A 47 2.39 -4.07 -0.04
C GLU A 47 2.21 -5.35 0.80
N ALA A 48 1.54 -6.37 0.26
CA ALA A 48 1.35 -7.63 0.98
C ALA A 48 2.67 -8.33 1.30
N ARG A 49 3.65 -8.28 0.39
CA ARG A 49 5.00 -8.79 0.67
C ARG A 49 5.69 -7.97 1.76
N GLY A 50 5.52 -6.65 1.77
CA GLY A 50 6.05 -5.78 2.83
C GLY A 50 5.54 -6.16 4.21
N TYR A 51 4.23 -6.28 4.40
CA TYR A 51 3.66 -6.69 5.69
C TYR A 51 4.09 -8.11 6.09
N ARG A 52 4.17 -9.05 5.14
CA ARG A 52 4.69 -10.40 5.42
C ARG A 52 6.14 -10.36 5.86
N LEU A 53 6.99 -9.59 5.19
CA LEU A 53 8.39 -9.47 5.56
C LEU A 53 8.57 -8.84 6.94
N LEU A 54 7.79 -7.81 7.28
CA LEU A 54 7.79 -7.26 8.64
C LEU A 54 7.41 -8.32 9.68
N ALA A 55 6.42 -9.16 9.37
CA ALA A 55 6.02 -10.26 10.25
C ALA A 55 7.08 -11.36 10.36
N GLU A 56 7.73 -11.71 9.26
CA GLU A 56 8.88 -12.62 9.22
C GLU A 56 10.05 -12.08 10.07
N LEU A 57 10.22 -10.77 10.14
CA LEU A 57 11.21 -10.08 10.96
C LEU A 57 10.79 -9.87 12.43
N GLY A 58 9.63 -10.39 12.84
CA GLY A 58 9.18 -10.42 14.24
C GLY A 58 8.13 -9.37 14.62
N ALA A 59 7.67 -8.53 13.69
CA ALA A 59 6.52 -7.67 13.95
C ALA A 59 5.20 -8.48 13.97
N PRO A 60 4.16 -8.05 14.68
CA PRO A 60 2.84 -8.65 14.50
C PRO A 60 2.29 -8.33 13.09
N TYR A 61 1.70 -9.32 12.43
CA TYR A 61 0.96 -9.07 11.19
C TYR A 61 -0.26 -8.17 11.47
N PRO A 62 -0.59 -7.20 10.60
CA PRO A 62 -1.70 -6.28 10.84
C PRO A 62 -3.03 -7.01 10.93
N VAL A 63 -3.90 -6.58 11.84
CA VAL A 63 -5.30 -7.06 11.93
C VAL A 63 -6.26 -6.24 11.06
N SER A 64 -5.84 -5.04 10.65
CA SER A 64 -6.52 -4.22 9.64
C SER A 64 -5.54 -3.17 9.09
N VAL A 65 -5.80 -2.66 7.89
CA VAL A 65 -4.94 -1.64 7.25
C VAL A 65 -5.76 -0.38 6.95
N ARG A 66 -5.26 0.78 7.40
CA ARG A 66 -5.82 2.10 7.06
C ARG A 66 -5.06 2.69 5.88
N THR A 67 -5.76 3.41 5.01
CA THR A 67 -5.20 3.93 3.76
C THR A 67 -5.27 5.45 3.76
N VAL A 68 -4.16 6.09 3.40
CA VAL A 68 -4.05 7.54 3.23
C VAL A 68 -3.48 7.86 1.84
N GLY A 69 -3.53 9.13 1.44
CA GLY A 69 -3.10 9.59 0.12
C GLY A 69 -4.13 9.33 -0.98
N GLY A 70 -3.84 9.83 -2.19
CA GLY A 70 -4.82 9.86 -3.30
C GLY A 70 -5.39 8.51 -3.73
N GLY A 71 -4.67 7.41 -3.44
CA GLY A 71 -5.13 6.04 -3.68
C GLY A 71 -6.30 5.57 -2.81
N ALA A 72 -6.54 6.22 -1.67
CA ALA A 72 -7.52 5.78 -0.67
C ALA A 72 -8.96 5.79 -1.20
N ARG A 73 -9.27 6.70 -2.14
CA ARG A 73 -10.60 6.85 -2.76
C ARG A 73 -10.93 5.76 -3.78
N ASN A 74 -9.94 4.99 -4.24
CA ASN A 74 -10.14 3.96 -5.25
C ASN A 74 -10.73 2.68 -4.63
N ALA A 75 -12.07 2.59 -4.60
CA ALA A 75 -12.77 1.45 -4.03
C ALA A 75 -12.41 0.09 -4.67
N PRO A 76 -12.31 -0.04 -6.01
CA PRO A 76 -11.80 -1.26 -6.64
C PRO A 76 -10.40 -1.65 -6.14
N TRP A 77 -9.48 -0.70 -6.03
CA TRP A 77 -8.12 -0.99 -5.55
C TRP A 77 -8.09 -1.44 -4.09
N ARG A 78 -8.93 -0.82 -3.25
CA ARG A 78 -9.10 -1.22 -1.85
C ARG A 78 -9.49 -2.69 -1.73
N ARG A 79 -10.42 -3.16 -2.55
CA ARG A 79 -10.85 -4.59 -2.59
C ARG A 79 -9.72 -5.52 -3.05
N ILE A 80 -8.91 -5.09 -4.02
CA ILE A 80 -7.73 -5.84 -4.45
C ILE A 80 -6.75 -6.02 -3.29
N ARG A 81 -6.48 -4.93 -2.55
CA ARG A 81 -5.58 -4.92 -1.38
C ARG A 81 -6.11 -5.79 -0.26
N GLU A 82 -7.38 -5.64 0.10
CA GLU A 82 -8.05 -6.46 1.13
C GLU A 82 -7.93 -7.97 0.83
N ARG A 83 -8.19 -8.37 -0.42
CA ARG A 83 -8.03 -9.76 -0.84
C ARG A 83 -6.59 -10.27 -0.73
N LEU A 84 -5.59 -9.45 -1.08
CA LEU A 84 -4.19 -9.87 -1.07
C LEU A 84 -3.56 -9.85 0.33
N LEU A 85 -3.99 -8.92 1.17
CA LEU A 85 -3.56 -8.78 2.57
C LEU A 85 -4.25 -9.79 3.47
N GLY A 86 -5.46 -10.25 3.13
CA GLY A 86 -6.23 -11.20 3.94
C GLY A 86 -6.79 -10.59 5.22
N VAL A 87 -6.82 -9.25 5.33
CA VAL A 87 -7.30 -8.51 6.50
C VAL A 87 -8.12 -7.29 6.07
N PRO A 88 -9.06 -6.81 6.90
CA PRO A 88 -9.92 -5.68 6.55
C PRO A 88 -9.14 -4.42 6.16
N VAL A 89 -9.57 -3.81 5.05
CA VAL A 89 -9.08 -2.51 4.57
C VAL A 89 -10.26 -1.55 4.48
N PRO A 90 -10.71 -0.95 5.60
CA PRO A 90 -11.87 -0.07 5.58
C PRO A 90 -11.63 1.19 4.74
N ALA A 91 -12.73 1.79 4.27
CA ALA A 91 -12.66 3.07 3.59
C ALA A 91 -12.05 4.12 4.53
N SER A 92 -11.27 5.04 3.97
CA SER A 92 -10.76 6.16 4.76
C SER A 92 -11.86 7.20 4.94
N GLU A 93 -12.21 7.52 6.18
CA GLU A 93 -13.13 8.62 6.51
C GLU A 93 -12.38 9.96 6.54
N HIS A 94 -11.06 9.94 6.78
CA HIS A 94 -10.20 11.12 6.90
C HIS A 94 -8.82 10.84 6.27
N GLU A 95 -8.44 11.62 5.25
CA GLU A 95 -7.29 11.32 4.39
C GLU A 95 -6.06 12.19 4.68
N ASP A 96 -6.21 13.24 5.49
CA ASP A 96 -5.14 14.20 5.74
C ASP A 96 -4.22 13.77 6.89
N ALA A 97 -2.92 13.69 6.61
CA ALA A 97 -1.88 13.56 7.64
C ALA A 97 -1.98 14.68 8.70
N ALA A 98 -2.48 15.86 8.31
CA ALA A 98 -2.76 16.99 9.19
C ALA A 98 -3.77 16.65 10.30
N TYR A 99 -4.72 15.76 10.04
CA TYR A 99 -5.67 15.29 11.05
C TYR A 99 -4.97 14.51 12.17
N GLY A 100 -3.98 13.69 11.82
CA GLY A 100 -3.16 12.97 12.80
C GLY A 100 -2.35 13.92 13.70
N ALA A 101 -1.77 14.97 13.12
CA ALA A 101 -1.07 16.02 13.88
C ALA A 101 -2.01 16.80 14.81
N ALA A 102 -3.23 17.12 14.36
CA ALA A 102 -4.23 17.79 15.20
C ALA A 102 -4.69 16.93 16.38
N LEU A 103 -4.84 15.61 16.20
CA LEU A 103 -5.15 14.68 17.29
C LEU A 103 -4.00 14.57 18.31
N LEU A 104 -2.75 14.57 17.84
CA LEU A 104 -1.58 14.62 18.71
C LEU A 104 -1.55 15.93 19.53
N ALA A 105 -1.80 17.08 18.90
CA ALA A 105 -1.90 18.36 19.59
C ALA A 105 -3.04 18.38 20.62
N ARG A 106 -4.21 17.83 20.29
CA ARG A 106 -5.34 17.70 21.21
C ARG A 106 -5.04 16.78 22.41
N ARG A 107 -4.32 15.68 22.19
CA ARG A 107 -3.91 14.76 23.26
C ARG A 107 -2.75 15.31 24.10
N GLY A 108 -1.81 16.04 23.49
CA GLY A 108 -0.72 16.71 24.18
C GLY A 108 -1.15 17.92 24.99
N GLY A 109 -2.20 18.64 24.54
CA GLY A 109 -2.78 19.79 25.25
C GLY A 109 -3.70 19.42 26.42
N GLY A 110 -4.11 18.14 26.55
CA GLY A 110 -4.90 17.64 27.67
C GLY A 110 -4.08 17.15 28.87
N GLY A 111 -2.75 17.26 28.79
CA GLY A 111 -1.82 16.80 29.81
C GLY A 111 -1.05 17.93 30.47
N ARG A 112 -1.72 18.73 31.31
CA ARG A 112 -1.18 19.32 32.56
C ARG A 112 -2.25 20.17 33.27
N PRO A 113 -2.58 19.91 34.56
CA PRO A 113 -2.81 21.01 35.50
C PRO A 113 -1.50 21.78 35.76
#